data_AF-A0A8T5QQ69-F1
#
_entry.id   AF-A0A8T5QQ69-F1
#
_cell.length_a   1.000
_cell.length_b   1.000
_cell.length_c   1.000
_cell.angle_alpha   90.00
_cell.angle_beta   90.00
_cell.angle_gamma   90.00
#
_symmetry.space_group_name_H-M   'P 1'
#
loop_
_entity.id
_entity.type
_entity.pdbx_description
1 polymer ?
#
loop_
_entity_poly.entity_id
_entity_poly.type
_entity_poly.pdbx_seq_one_letter_code
_entity_poly.pdbx_strand_id
1 'polypeptide(L)'
;MKLLKVAIIVFLLVGGFIIYKANDTDFTESEDRNKFIFKFSKWMFDIGKNTFDISANAVSDAKEMDWLPENNKSNETINESKRN
;
A
#
# COMPACT_ATOMS: atom_id res chain seq x y z
N MET A 1 -5.20 -16.43 -0.54
CA MET A 1 -5.56 -15.82 -1.85
C MET A 1 -7.05 -15.51 -2.03
N LYS A 2 -7.99 -16.43 -1.73
CA LYS A 2 -9.44 -16.18 -1.90
C LYS A 2 -9.95 -14.99 -1.06
N LEU A 3 -9.53 -14.90 0.21
CA LEU A 3 -9.88 -13.81 1.13
C LEU A 3 -9.46 -12.42 0.63
N LEU A 4 -8.25 -12.29 0.06
CA LEU A 4 -7.76 -11.01 -0.46
C LEU A 4 -8.62 -10.52 -1.62
N LYS A 5 -8.97 -11.42 -2.56
CA LYS A 5 -9.86 -11.06 -3.69
C LYS A 5 -11.23 -10.62 -3.20
N VAL A 6 -11.79 -11.31 -2.21
CA VAL A 6 -13.07 -10.93 -1.60
C VAL A 6 -12.98 -9.56 -0.92
N ALA A 7 -11.91 -9.31 -0.14
CA ALA A 7 -11.69 -8.02 0.50
C ALA A 7 -11.58 -6.87 -0.52
N ILE A 8 -10.86 -7.09 -1.62
CA ILE A 8 -10.75 -6.10 -2.72
C ILE A 8 -12.12 -5.84 -3.35
N ILE A 9 -12.90 -6.88 -3.63
CA ILE A 9 -14.25 -6.72 -4.20
C ILE A 9 -15.15 -5.92 -3.25
N VAL A 10 -15.16 -6.26 -1.96
CA VAL A 10 -15.93 -5.52 -0.95
C VAL A 10 -15.50 -4.06 -0.88
N PHE A 11 -14.19 -3.80 -0.90
CA PHE A 11 -13.65 -2.44 -0.90
C PHE A 11 -14.12 -1.63 -2.13
N LEU A 12 -14.08 -2.24 -3.32
CA LEU A 12 -14.54 -1.60 -4.56
C LEU A 12 -16.05 -1.32 -4.53
N LEU A 13 -16.85 -2.23 -3.97
CA LEU A 13 -18.29 -2.05 -3.80
C LEU A 13 -18.61 -0.88 -2.85
N VAL A 14 -17.88 -0.76 -1.74
CA VAL A 14 -18.06 0.37 -0.80
C VAL A 14 -17.67 1.68 -1.46
N GLY A 15 -16.54 1.73 -2.16
CA GLY A 15 -16.12 2.93 -2.91
C GLY A 15 -17.14 3.34 -3.97
N GLY A 16 -17.66 2.36 -4.73
CA GLY A 16 -18.72 2.59 -5.70
C GLY A 16 -20.01 3.10 -5.06
N PHE A 17 -20.43 2.53 -3.93
CA PHE A 17 -21.63 2.95 -3.21
C PHE A 17 -21.52 4.38 -2.68
N ILE A 18 -20.34 4.79 -2.17
CA ILE A 18 -20.10 6.16 -1.74
C ILE A 18 -20.25 7.14 -2.90
N ILE A 19 -19.67 6.81 -4.07
CA ILE A 19 -19.75 7.66 -5.26
C ILE A 19 -21.19 7.74 -5.78
N TYR A 20 -21.90 6.62 -5.81
CA TYR A 20 -23.32 6.56 -6.18
C TYR A 20 -24.15 7.51 -5.30
N LYS A 21 -24.03 7.37 -3.97
CA LYS A 21 -24.77 8.17 -3.01
C LYS A 21 -24.40 9.65 -3.05
N ALA A 22 -23.13 9.98 -3.27
CA ALA A 22 -22.65 11.36 -3.30
C ALA A 22 -23.10 12.14 -4.54
N ASN A 23 -23.47 11.45 -5.62
CA ASN A 23 -23.79 12.08 -6.90
C ASN A 23 -25.24 11.86 -7.34
N ASP A 24 -26.08 11.30 -6.46
CA ASP A 24 -27.49 10.96 -6.74
C ASP A 24 -27.67 10.30 -8.11
N THR A 25 -26.76 9.37 -8.43
CA THR A 25 -26.57 8.90 -9.81
C THR A 25 -27.77 8.08 -10.25
N ASP A 26 -28.45 8.51 -11.32
CA ASP A 26 -29.42 7.66 -12.00
C ASP A 26 -28.73 6.81 -13.06
N PHE A 27 -28.66 5.49 -12.85
CA PHE A 27 -28.04 4.59 -13.82
C PHE A 27 -28.88 4.37 -15.08
N THR A 28 -30.13 4.82 -15.11
CA THR A 28 -30.97 4.77 -16.31
C THR A 28 -30.50 5.80 -17.35
N GLU A 29 -29.98 6.95 -16.91
CA GLU A 29 -29.43 7.98 -17.78
C GLU A 29 -27.99 7.65 -18.23
N SER A 30 -27.73 7.80 -19.53
CA SER A 30 -26.42 7.49 -20.12
C SER A 30 -25.33 8.46 -19.68
N GLU A 31 -25.67 9.72 -19.47
CA GLU A 31 -24.74 10.75 -19.01
C GLU A 31 -24.26 10.46 -17.58
N ASP A 32 -25.17 10.07 -16.70
CA ASP A 32 -24.87 9.77 -15.30
C ASP A 32 -24.07 8.48 -15.13
N ARG A 33 -24.31 7.45 -15.97
CA ARG A 33 -23.41 6.29 -16.05
C ARG A 33 -21.98 6.68 -16.42
N ASN A 34 -21.83 7.55 -17.42
CA ASN A 34 -20.50 7.99 -17.87
C ASN A 34 -19.80 8.82 -16.78
N LYS A 35 -20.54 9.72 -16.11
CA LYS A 35 -20.03 10.49 -14.95
C LYS A 35 -19.61 9.58 -13.81
N PHE A 36 -20.40 8.55 -13.50
CA PHE A 36 -20.06 7.56 -12.48
C PHE A 36 -18.76 6.82 -12.82
N ILE A 37 -18.65 6.28 -14.03
CA ILE A 37 -17.46 5.54 -14.48
C ILE A 37 -16.22 6.42 -14.42
N PHE A 38 -16.34 7.68 -14.86
CA PHE A 38 -15.23 8.63 -14.81
C PHE A 38 -14.80 8.92 -13.36
N LYS A 39 -15.76 9.21 -12.47
CA LYS A 39 -15.48 9.49 -11.05
C LYS A 39 -14.91 8.28 -10.32
N PHE A 40 -15.46 7.10 -10.57
CA PHE A 40 -14.98 5.84 -10.01
C PHE A 40 -13.56 5.53 -10.48
N SER A 41 -13.26 5.71 -11.77
CA SER A 41 -11.92 5.50 -12.32
C SER A 41 -10.91 6.51 -11.76
N LYS A 42 -11.30 7.78 -11.64
CA LYS A 42 -10.48 8.83 -11.03
C LYS A 42 -10.15 8.49 -9.57
N TRP A 43 -11.15 8.10 -8.79
CA TRP A 43 -10.97 7.68 -7.40
C TRP A 43 -10.00 6.50 -7.26
N MET A 44 -10.15 5.47 -8.11
CA MET A 44 -9.23 4.33 -8.16
C MET A 44 -7.80 4.77 -8.48
N PHE A 45 -7.63 5.69 -9.42
CA PHE A 45 -6.32 6.22 -9.79
C PHE A 45 -5.69 7.05 -8.67
N ASP A 46 -6.48 7.86 -7.98
CA ASP A 46 -6.03 8.67 -6.84
C ASP A 46 -5.60 7.77 -5.65
N ILE A 47 -6.32 6.67 -5.41
CA ILE A 47 -5.87 5.63 -4.44
C ILE A 47 -4.56 5.00 -4.88
N GLY A 48 -4.42 4.66 -6.16
CA GLY A 48 -3.20 4.06 -6.69
C GLY A 48 -1.98 4.96 -6.51
N LYS A 49 -2.12 6.26 -6.80
CA LYS A 49 -1.07 7.25 -6.55
C LYS A 49 -0.71 7.38 -5.08
N ASN A 50 -1.71 7.55 -4.22
CA ASN A 50 -1.48 7.66 -2.78
C ASN A 50 -0.83 6.40 -2.19
N THR A 51 -1.25 5.22 -2.65
CA THR A 51 -0.66 3.94 -2.22
C THR A 51 0.79 3.81 -2.70
N PHE A 52 1.09 4.25 -3.93
CA PHE A 52 2.47 4.29 -4.44
C PHE A 52 3.34 5.21 -3.59
N ASP A 53 2.89 6.43 -3.30
CA ASP A 53 3.64 7.39 -2.48
C ASP A 53 3.86 6.86 -1.05
N ILE A 54 2.84 6.29 -0.43
CA ILE A 54 2.96 5.65 0.90
C ILE A 54 3.92 4.46 0.86
N SER A 55 3.86 3.62 -0.18
CA SER A 55 4.75 2.46 -0.31
C SER A 55 6.19 2.86 -0.63
N ALA A 56 6.41 3.93 -1.40
CA ALA A 56 7.73 4.46 -1.69
C ALA A 56 8.37 5.03 -0.42
N ASN A 57 7.61 5.75 0.39
CA ASN A 57 8.08 6.24 1.69
C ASN A 57 8.28 5.09 2.70
N ALA A 58 7.36 4.12 2.77
CA ALA A 58 7.50 2.97 3.65
C ALA A 58 8.67 2.05 3.25
N VAL A 59 9.01 1.96 1.97
CA VAL A 59 10.19 1.22 1.49
C VAL A 59 11.48 2.00 1.76
N SER A 60 11.47 3.34 1.70
CA SER A 60 12.58 4.18 2.18
C SER A 60 12.78 4.03 3.69
N ASP A 61 11.71 4.13 4.49
CA ASP A 61 11.76 3.97 5.95
C ASP A 61 12.16 2.53 6.35
N ALA A 62 11.78 1.52 5.57
CA ALA A 62 12.20 0.14 5.77
C ALA A 62 13.65 -0.12 5.34
N LYS A 63 14.20 0.66 4.39
CA LYS A 63 15.63 0.63 4.05
C LYS A 63 16.48 1.34 5.08
N GLU A 64 15.97 2.39 5.72
CA GLU A 64 16.65 3.10 6.80
C GLU A 64 16.54 2.38 8.16
N MET A 65 15.93 1.19 8.20
CA MET A 65 16.10 0.25 9.31
C MET A 65 17.50 -0.42 9.28
N ASP A 66 18.55 0.40 9.31
CA ASP A 66 19.95 0.04 9.59
C ASP A 66 20.17 -0.48 11.03
N TRP A 67 19.10 -0.62 11.83
CA TRP A 67 19.16 -1.12 13.20
C TRP A 67 19.16 -2.65 13.30
N LEU A 68 18.99 -3.39 12.21
CA LEU A 68 19.26 -4.84 12.22
C LEU A 68 20.78 -5.02 12.38
N PRO A 69 21.26 -5.50 13.54
CA PRO A 69 22.69 -5.54 13.80
C PRO A 69 23.39 -6.41 12.76
N GLU A 70 24.49 -5.91 12.19
CA GLU A 70 25.46 -6.72 11.44
C GLU A 70 25.77 -7.94 12.31
N ASN A 71 25.39 -9.12 11.84
CA ASN A 71 25.63 -10.39 12.49
C ASN A 71 27.14 -10.57 12.74
N ASN A 72 27.54 -10.22 13.96
CA ASN A 72 28.77 -10.56 14.68
C ASN A 72 30.05 -10.63 13.84
N LYS A 73 30.79 -9.51 13.87
CA LYS A 73 32.25 -9.55 13.87
C LYS A 73 32.71 -10.21 15.18
N SER A 74 32.81 -11.53 15.20
CA SER A 74 33.48 -12.28 16.27
C SER A 74 34.55 -13.18 15.68
N ASN A 75 35.58 -12.59 15.09
CA ASN A 75 36.91 -13.20 15.17
C ASN A 75 37.55 -12.61 16.42
N GLU A 76 37.32 -13.31 17.52
CA GLU A 76 38.06 -13.16 18.77
C GLU A 76 39.55 -13.23 18.45
N THR A 77 40.24 -12.09 18.50
CA THR A 77 41.68 -12.08 18.66
C THR A 77 41.95 -12.58 20.07
N ILE A 78 42.13 -13.89 20.21
CA ILE A 78 42.67 -14.55 21.38
C ILE A 78 44.09 -14.00 21.58
N ASN A 79 44.20 -12.90 22.34
CA ASN A 79 45.48 -12.51 22.94
C ASN A 79 45.71 -13.41 24.14
N GLU A 80 46.07 -14.66 23.87
CA GLU A 80 46.68 -15.52 24.88
C GLU A 80 48.07 -14.98 25.22
N SER A 81 48.15 -14.49 26.45
CA SER A 81 49.34 -14.40 27.28
C SER A 81 50.47 -15.36 26.89
N LYS A 82 51.59 -14.82 26.40
CA LYS A 82 52.92 -15.40 26.65
C LYS A 82 53.95 -14.30 26.95
N ARG A 83 53.97 -13.87 28.21
CA ARG A 83 55.22 -13.47 28.88
C ARG A 83 55.80 -14.73 29.52
N ASN A 84 56.96 -15.15 29.03
CA ASN A 84 58.08 -15.74 29.78
C ASN A 84 59.33 -15.57 28.93
#